data_AF-A0A8S2RKY0-F1
#
_entry.id   AF-A0A8S2RKY0-F1
#
_cell.length_a   1.000
_cell.length_b   1.000
_cell.length_c   1.000
_cell.angle_alpha   90.00
_cell.angle_beta   90.00
_cell.angle_gamma   90.00
#
_symmetry.space_group_name_H-M   'P 1'
#
loop_
_entity.id
_entity.type
_entity.pdbx_description
1 polymer ?
#
loop_
_entity_poly.entity_id
_entity_poly.type
_entity_poly.pdbx_seq_one_letter_code
_entity_poly.pdbx_strand_id
1 'polypeptide(L)'
;HKIIEVTANANDLSLLVRIKVPENVTLIDLSHKYGASAADAVDILRQARPVAKNLGICFHVGSQCLNPECYESALAVVKGIITQANVKIDIIDVGGGFPERYPHCVLP
;
A
#
# COMPACT_ATOMS: atom_id res chain seq x y z
N HIS A 1 10.87 8.83 18.07
CA HIS A 1 10.38 8.36 16.76
C HIS A 1 8.90 8.67 16.64
N LYS A 2 8.46 9.30 15.53
CA LYS A 2 7.09 9.80 15.33
C LYS A 2 5.99 8.78 15.67
N ILE A 3 6.16 7.50 15.31
CA ILE A 3 5.17 6.44 15.59
C ILE A 3 4.89 6.33 17.10
N ILE A 4 5.92 6.28 17.94
CA ILE A 4 5.79 6.11 19.39
C ILE A 4 5.14 7.35 20.01
N GLU A 5 5.55 8.54 19.58
CA GLU A 5 5.06 9.82 20.09
C GLU A 5 3.56 10.00 19.81
N VAL A 6 3.12 9.78 18.57
CA VAL A 6 1.71 10.01 18.17
C VAL A 6 0.77 8.91 18.66
N THR A 7 1.30 7.75 19.06
CA THR A 7 0.52 6.62 19.60
C THR A 7 0.56 6.53 21.11
N ALA A 8 1.15 7.52 21.80
CA ALA A 8 1.33 7.52 23.25
C ALA A 8 1.95 6.21 23.77
N ASN A 9 2.93 5.67 23.05
CA ASN A 9 3.62 4.42 23.37
C ASN A 9 2.70 3.19 23.47
N ALA A 10 1.66 3.11 22.63
CA ALA A 10 0.82 1.92 22.52
C ALA A 10 1.63 0.67 22.14
N ASN A 11 1.22 -0.49 22.66
CA ASN A 11 1.93 -1.78 22.51
C ASN A 11 1.14 -2.83 21.70
N ASP A 12 -0.02 -2.46 21.17
CA ASP A 12 -0.96 -3.31 20.45
C ASP A 12 -1.20 -2.86 18.99
N LEU A 13 -0.32 -1.99 18.49
CA LEU A 13 -0.46 -1.33 17.19
C LEU A 13 -0.54 -2.33 16.03
N SER A 14 -1.53 -2.13 15.16
CA SER A 14 -1.60 -2.76 13.83
C SER A 14 -1.37 -1.67 12.79
N LEU A 15 -0.22 -1.70 12.11
CA LEU A 15 0.21 -0.65 11.20
C LEU A 15 0.33 -1.20 9.78
N LEU A 16 -0.23 -0.48 8.81
CA LEU A 16 -0.05 -0.78 7.38
C LEU A 16 0.68 0.39 6.72
N VAL A 17 1.81 0.11 6.06
CA VAL A 17 2.55 1.10 5.29
C VAL A 17 1.97 1.17 3.88
N ARG A 18 1.36 2.31 3.54
CA ARG A 18 0.82 2.54 2.20
C ARG A 18 1.93 2.94 1.24
N ILE A 19 2.04 2.26 0.10
CA ILE A 19 3.02 2.56 -0.94
C ILE A 19 2.40 3.23 -2.16
N LYS A 20 3.19 4.02 -2.87
CA LYS A 20 2.85 4.51 -4.21
C LYS A 20 3.03 3.36 -5.21
N VAL A 21 2.06 3.15 -6.09
CA VAL A 21 2.15 2.22 -7.22
C VAL A 21 2.34 2.99 -8.53
N PRO A 22 3.00 2.40 -9.55
CA PRO A 22 3.27 3.08 -10.82
C PRO A 22 2.00 3.54 -11.56
N GLU A 23 2.12 4.63 -12.29
CA GLU A 23 1.03 5.47 -12.84
C GLU A 23 0.26 4.83 -14.03
N ASN A 24 0.71 3.70 -14.58
CA ASN A 24 0.25 3.21 -15.89
C ASN A 24 -1.04 2.36 -15.88
N VAL A 25 -1.92 2.58 -14.91
CA VAL A 25 -2.77 1.48 -14.42
C VAL A 25 -4.25 1.85 -14.32
N THR A 26 -4.65 3.13 -14.17
CA THR A 26 -6.08 3.49 -14.00
C THR A 26 -6.47 4.86 -14.57
N LEU A 27 -7.79 5.03 -14.79
CA LEU A 27 -8.44 6.25 -15.27
C LEU A 27 -8.40 7.42 -14.26
N ILE A 28 -8.30 7.12 -12.96
CA ILE A 28 -8.23 8.11 -11.88
C ILE A 28 -7.06 7.75 -10.96
N ASP A 29 -5.96 8.48 -11.13
CA ASP A 29 -4.75 8.27 -10.37
C ASP A 29 -4.77 9.01 -9.02
N LEU A 30 -4.69 8.25 -7.92
CA LEU A 30 -4.57 8.77 -6.55
C LEU A 30 -3.14 8.70 -6.01
N SER A 31 -2.22 8.12 -6.78
CA SER A 31 -0.84 7.83 -6.39
C SER A 31 0.00 9.10 -6.19
N HIS A 32 -0.35 10.21 -6.85
CA HIS A 32 0.28 11.52 -6.62
C HIS A 32 -0.01 12.10 -5.24
N LYS A 33 -1.11 11.70 -4.59
CA LYS A 33 -1.56 12.27 -3.31
C LYS A 33 -1.19 11.41 -2.12
N TYR A 34 -1.06 10.09 -2.32
CA TYR A 34 -0.90 9.12 -1.23
C TYR A 34 0.11 8.03 -1.57
N GLY A 35 0.84 7.59 -0.55
CA GLY A 35 1.75 6.46 -0.61
C GLY A 35 3.21 6.87 -0.51
N ALA A 36 3.98 6.11 0.25
CA ALA A 36 5.43 6.28 0.35
C ALA A 36 6.12 5.80 -0.94
N SER A 37 7.29 6.37 -1.24
CA SER A 37 8.17 5.79 -2.25
C SER A 37 8.64 4.40 -1.80
N ALA A 38 9.12 3.56 -2.72
CA ALA A 38 9.64 2.25 -2.36
C ALA A 38 10.82 2.33 -1.38
N ALA A 39 11.70 3.33 -1.54
CA ALA A 39 12.82 3.56 -0.65
C ALA A 39 12.35 3.97 0.76
N ASP A 40 11.43 4.94 0.86
CA ASP A 40 10.89 5.36 2.16
C ASP A 40 10.13 4.22 2.84
N ALA A 41 9.38 3.42 2.09
CA ALA A 41 8.63 2.29 2.62
C ALA A 41 9.55 1.26 3.27
N VAL A 42 10.72 0.99 2.69
CA VAL A 42 11.73 0.09 3.30
C VAL A 42 12.14 0.58 4.68
N ASP A 43 12.46 1.87 4.81
CA ASP A 43 12.91 2.45 6.08
C ASP A 43 11.77 2.57 7.10
N ILE A 44 10.55 2.88 6.65
CA ILE A 44 9.37 2.93 7.50
C ILE A 44 9.05 1.53 8.04
N LEU A 45 9.10 0.48 7.21
CA LEU A 45 8.84 -0.90 7.64
C LEU A 45 9.82 -1.37 8.71
N ARG A 46 11.11 -1.04 8.57
CA ARG A 46 12.14 -1.34 9.58
C ARG A 46 11.87 -0.63 10.90
N GLN A 47 11.45 0.62 10.85
CA GLN A 47 11.11 1.40 12.05
C GLN A 47 9.79 0.95 12.70
N ALA A 48 8.81 0.51 11.90
CA ALA A 48 7.50 0.08 12.39
C ALA A 48 7.52 -1.33 12.99
N ARG A 49 8.36 -2.24 12.48
CA ARG A 49 8.41 -3.64 12.94
C ARG A 49 8.62 -3.82 14.45
N PRO A 50 9.53 -3.12 15.14
CA PRO A 50 9.72 -3.33 16.59
C PRO A 50 8.57 -2.79 17.45
N VAL A 51 7.71 -1.92 16.91
CA VAL A 51 6.62 -1.28 17.68
C VAL A 51 5.22 -1.75 17.27
N ALA A 52 5.10 -2.45 16.13
CA ALA A 52 3.84 -2.98 15.64
C ALA A 52 3.65 -4.44 16.08
N LYS A 53 2.49 -4.72 16.69
CA LYS A 53 2.01 -6.08 16.93
C LYS A 53 1.73 -6.79 15.61
N ASN A 54 1.02 -6.12 14.70
CA ASN A 54 0.81 -6.57 13.33
C ASN A 54 1.36 -5.52 12.36
N LEU A 55 2.23 -5.93 11.44
CA LEU A 55 2.77 -5.04 10.42
C LEU A 55 2.30 -5.49 9.04
N GLY A 56 1.76 -4.56 8.27
CA GLY A 56 1.32 -4.78 6.91
C GLY A 56 1.87 -3.76 5.92
N ILE A 57 1.64 -4.05 4.66
CA ILE A 57 1.85 -3.13 3.54
C ILE A 57 0.56 -3.05 2.73
N CYS A 58 0.22 -1.86 2.27
CA CYS A 58 -0.97 -1.65 1.47
C CYS A 58 -0.73 -0.81 0.23
N PHE A 59 -1.54 -1.01 -0.80
CA PHE A 59 -1.54 -0.21 -2.01
C PHE A 59 -2.96 -0.03 -2.54
N HIS A 60 -3.11 0.80 -3.57
CA HIS A 60 -4.38 0.96 -4.28
C HIS A 60 -4.06 1.26 -5.73
N VAL A 61 -4.50 0.40 -6.66
CA VAL A 61 -4.19 0.55 -8.10
C VAL A 61 -4.89 1.75 -8.74
N GLY A 62 -6.00 2.18 -8.15
CA GLY A 62 -6.81 3.32 -8.59
C GLY A 62 -8.24 2.87 -8.84
N SER A 63 -9.16 3.79 -9.09
CA SER A 63 -10.58 3.44 -9.24
C SER A 63 -10.88 2.83 -10.61
N GLN A 64 -11.80 1.86 -10.66
CA GLN A 64 -12.27 1.23 -11.91
C GLN A 64 -11.11 0.68 -12.78
N CYS A 65 -10.23 -0.10 -12.17
CA CYS A 65 -9.12 -0.77 -12.82
C CYS A 65 -9.62 -1.92 -13.68
N LEU A 66 -9.63 -1.73 -15.00
CA LEU A 66 -10.06 -2.75 -15.97
C LEU A 66 -8.94 -3.74 -16.32
N ASN A 67 -7.67 -3.38 -16.05
CA ASN A 67 -6.53 -4.24 -16.28
C ASN A 67 -6.11 -4.95 -14.97
N PRO A 68 -6.16 -6.29 -14.87
CA PRO A 68 -5.67 -7.02 -13.70
C PRO A 68 -4.16 -6.96 -13.48
N GLU A 69 -3.35 -6.79 -14.53
CA GLU A 69 -1.87 -6.73 -14.48
C GLU A 69 -1.35 -5.60 -13.57
N CYS A 70 -2.20 -4.61 -13.35
CA CYS A 70 -2.04 -3.53 -12.40
C CYS A 70 -1.78 -4.03 -10.97
N TYR A 71 -2.52 -5.04 -10.53
CA TYR A 71 -2.34 -5.66 -9.22
C TYR A 71 -1.06 -6.50 -9.18
N GLU A 72 -0.74 -7.21 -10.27
CA GLU A 72 0.51 -7.99 -10.36
C GLU A 72 1.73 -7.08 -10.26
N SER A 73 1.71 -5.95 -10.97
CA SER A 73 2.76 -4.94 -10.93
C SER A 73 2.92 -4.35 -9.54
N ALA A 74 1.81 -4.03 -8.87
CA ALA A 74 1.82 -3.55 -7.50
C ALA A 74 2.39 -4.59 -6.52
N LEU A 75 1.99 -5.86 -6.65
CA LEU A 75 2.51 -6.96 -5.85
C LEU A 75 4.00 -7.22 -6.08
N ALA A 76 4.50 -7.03 -7.30
CA ALA A 76 5.93 -7.11 -7.60
C ALA A 76 6.72 -6.02 -6.85
N VAL A 77 6.20 -4.80 -6.79
CA VAL A 77 6.80 -3.71 -5.98
C VAL A 77 6.76 -4.05 -4.49
N VAL A 78 5.62 -4.53 -3.98
CA VAL A 78 5.48 -5.00 -2.59
C VAL A 78 6.54 -6.05 -2.26
N LYS A 79 6.70 -7.07 -3.12
CA LYS A 79 7.71 -8.13 -2.94
C LYS A 79 9.12 -7.55 -2.85
N GLY A 80 9.47 -6.60 -3.73
CA GLY A 80 10.76 -5.93 -3.72
C GLY A 80 11.03 -5.19 -2.41
N ILE A 81 10.05 -4.41 -1.94
CA ILE A 81 10.12 -3.66 -0.68
C ILE A 81 10.29 -4.60 0.52
N ILE A 82 9.47 -5.66 0.62
CA ILE A 82 9.54 -6.62 1.73
C ILE A 82 10.92 -7.30 1.76
N THR A 83 11.40 -7.73 0.59
CA THR A 83 12.70 -8.40 0.45
C THR A 83 13.84 -7.47 0.89
N GLN A 84 13.80 -6.20 0.45
CA GLN A 84 14.83 -5.22 0.80
C GLN A 84 14.76 -4.78 2.27
N ALA A 85 13.56 -4.61 2.82
CA ALA A 85 13.36 -4.27 4.21
C ALA A 85 13.84 -5.39 5.15
N ASN A 86 13.75 -6.64 4.70
CA ASN A 86 14.11 -7.84 5.45
C ASN A 86 13.39 -7.92 6.80
N VAL A 87 12.09 -7.60 6.79
CA VAL A 87 11.21 -7.70 7.96
C VAL A 87 10.06 -8.65 7.69
N LYS A 88 9.56 -9.31 8.74
CA LYS A 88 8.33 -10.10 8.64
C LYS A 88 7.12 -9.17 8.50
N ILE A 89 6.31 -9.43 7.49
CA ILE A 89 5.02 -8.80 7.25
C ILE A 89 3.92 -9.82 7.54
N ASP A 90 2.86 -9.36 8.17
CA ASP A 90 1.71 -10.17 8.59
C ASP A 90 0.51 -9.98 7.65
N ILE A 91 0.42 -8.82 6.98
CA ILE A 91 -0.75 -8.42 6.18
C ILE A 91 -0.30 -7.80 4.85
N ILE A 92 -0.92 -8.21 3.74
CA ILE A 92 -0.87 -7.49 2.46
C ILE A 92 -2.29 -7.06 2.14
N ASP A 93 -2.51 -5.75 2.01
CA ASP A 93 -3.79 -5.16 1.63
C ASP A 93 -3.68 -4.59 0.21
N VAL A 94 -4.43 -5.19 -0.73
CA VAL A 94 -4.41 -4.82 -2.16
C VAL A 94 -5.26 -3.60 -2.48
N GLY A 95 -5.95 -3.05 -1.48
CA GLY A 95 -6.84 -1.92 -1.62
C GLY A 95 -8.05 -2.23 -2.51
N GLY A 96 -8.47 -1.22 -3.26
CA GLY A 96 -9.60 -1.30 -4.18
C GLY A 96 -9.18 -1.05 -5.63
N GLY A 97 -10.20 -0.83 -6.46
CA GLY A 97 -10.05 -0.67 -7.90
C GLY A 97 -10.78 -1.73 -8.71
N PHE A 98 -11.39 -2.71 -8.06
CA PHE A 98 -12.29 -3.66 -8.71
C PHE A 98 -13.39 -2.91 -9.49
N PRO A 99 -13.58 -3.22 -10.78
CA PRO A 99 -14.56 -2.53 -11.60
C PRO A 99 -15.98 -2.95 -11.23
N GLU A 100 -16.91 -2.01 -11.31
CA GLU A 100 -18.34 -2.26 -11.10
C GLU A 100 -19.13 -1.49 -12.18
N ARG A 101 -20.16 -2.14 -12.75
CA ARG A 101 -21.06 -1.46 -13.70
C ARG A 101 -21.96 -0.50 -12.94
N TYR A 102 -21.70 0.80 -13.06
CA TYR A 102 -22.69 1.81 -12.66
C TYR A 102 -23.83 1.83 -13.69
N PRO A 103 -25.10 1.63 -13.29
CA PRO A 103 -26.23 1.49 -14.22
C PRO A 103 -26.50 2.71 -15.13
N HIS A 104 -25.76 3.80 -14.95
CA HIS A 104 -25.89 5.03 -15.74
C HIS A 104 -24.55 5.57 -16.28
N CYS A 105 -23.46 4.81 -16.19
CA CYS A 105 -22.15 5.22 -16.69
C CYS A 105 -21.76 4.35 -17.89
N VAL A 106 -21.77 4.93 -19.08
CA VAL A 106 -21.16 4.31 -20.27
C VAL A 106 -19.66 4.55 -20.14
N LEU A 107 -18.88 3.50 -19.91
CA LEU A 107 -17.42 3.59 -20.00
C LEU A 107 -17.06 3.98 -21.45
N PRO A 108 -16.11 4.90 -21.67
CA PRO A 108 -15.67 5.30 -23.02
C PRO A 108 -15.06 4.13 -23.80
#